data_AF-A0A497FG44-F1
#
_entry.id   AF-A0A497FG44-F1
#
_cell.length_a   1.000
_cell.length_b   1.000
_cell.length_c   1.000
_cell.angle_alpha   90.00
_cell.angle_beta   90.00
_cell.angle_gamma   90.00
#
_symmetry.space_group_name_H-M   'P 1'
#
loop_
_entity.id
_entity.type
_entity.pdbx_description
1 polymer ?
#
loop_
_entity_poly.entity_id
_entity_poly.type
_entity_poly.pdbx_seq_one_letter_code
_entity_poly.pdbx_strand_id
1 'polypeptide(L)'
;MNQIEYCPAEVAPYPISCEEKCVIMSCIWVLRKAKGHGFGKALMNKMLKEHKDAVGFATIGFEGHWSPCFKRWQMEKLGFKPIDSVKVRHKIRHREQTFKISLMWLPWKGASAKSSWNKKEMLKGVDFCLAHSLYRAEKYGDTEICTVIMRA
;
A
#
# COMPACT_ATOMS: atom_id res chain seq x y z
N MET A 1 0.36 -16.68 -11.22
CA MET A 1 0.40 -17.00 -9.78
C MET A 1 -0.48 -15.98 -9.05
N ASN A 2 -1.27 -16.39 -8.06
CA ASN A 2 -1.92 -15.46 -7.13
C ASN A 2 -1.04 -15.40 -5.89
N GLN A 3 -0.63 -14.20 -5.44
CA GLN A 3 0.31 -14.04 -4.35
C GLN A 3 -0.04 -12.81 -3.52
N ILE A 4 0.30 -12.87 -2.24
CA ILE A 4 0.28 -11.74 -1.32
C ILE A 4 1.66 -11.70 -0.65
N GLU A 5 2.20 -10.51 -0.45
CA GLU A 5 3.46 -10.30 0.27
C GLU A 5 3.18 -9.39 1.45
N TYR A 6 3.58 -9.85 2.62
CA TYR A 6 3.43 -9.14 3.87
C TYR A 6 4.57 -9.48 4.82
N CYS A 7 4.84 -8.57 5.74
CA CYS A 7 5.86 -8.74 6.75
C CYS A 7 5.58 -7.83 7.96
N PRO A 8 6.22 -8.07 9.11
CA PRO A 8 6.19 -7.13 10.23
C PRO A 8 6.69 -5.73 9.84
N ALA A 9 6.17 -4.69 10.48
CA ALA A 9 6.51 -3.30 10.15
C ALA A 9 8.00 -2.97 10.25
N GLU A 10 8.74 -3.65 11.13
CA GLU A 10 10.16 -3.45 11.39
C GLU A 10 11.04 -3.80 10.19
N VAL A 11 10.57 -4.69 9.33
CA VAL A 11 11.28 -5.16 8.13
C VAL A 11 10.53 -4.83 6.84
N ALA A 12 9.46 -4.04 6.95
CA ALA A 12 8.63 -3.70 5.81
C ALA A 12 9.34 -2.73 4.87
N PRO A 13 9.23 -2.95 3.55
CA PRO A 13 9.83 -2.04 2.59
C PRO A 13 9.05 -0.72 2.44
N TYR A 14 7.84 -0.65 2.99
CA TYR A 14 7.11 0.60 3.08
C TYR A 14 7.51 1.36 4.34
N PRO A 15 7.62 2.69 4.28
CA PRO A 15 7.87 3.53 5.44
C PRO A 15 6.58 3.73 6.26
N ILE A 16 5.95 2.62 6.65
CA ILE A 16 4.75 2.54 7.49
C ILE A 16 5.16 1.94 8.82
N SER A 17 4.77 2.59 9.91
CA SER A 17 5.07 2.18 11.27
C SER A 17 3.79 2.04 12.08
N CYS A 18 3.86 1.27 13.16
CA CYS A 18 2.80 1.13 14.15
C CYS A 18 3.44 1.18 15.54
N GLU A 19 2.73 1.76 16.50
CA GLU A 19 3.19 1.76 17.92
C GLU A 19 3.14 0.34 18.50
N GLU A 20 2.17 -0.45 18.07
CA GLU A 20 1.97 -1.85 18.43
C GLU A 20 2.31 -2.77 17.24
N LYS A 21 2.51 -4.07 17.50
CA LYS A 21 2.90 -5.07 16.49
C LYS A 21 1.88 -5.19 15.35
N CYS A 22 2.19 -4.65 14.17
CA CYS A 22 1.34 -4.72 12.99
C CYS A 22 2.04 -5.36 11.80
N VAL A 23 1.23 -5.81 10.83
CA VAL A 23 1.72 -6.45 9.60
C VAL A 23 1.45 -5.54 8.41
N ILE A 24 2.47 -5.32 7.60
CA ILE A 24 2.40 -4.48 6.41
C ILE A 24 2.23 -5.37 5.20
N MET A 25 1.14 -5.17 4.45
CA MET A 25 0.93 -5.82 3.16
C MET A 25 1.51 -4.95 2.05
N SER A 26 2.61 -5.41 1.46
CA SER A 26 3.38 -4.70 0.42
C SER A 26 3.02 -5.09 -1.00
N CYS A 27 2.40 -6.27 -1.18
CA CYS A 27 1.90 -6.72 -2.48
C CYS A 27 0.63 -7.54 -2.31
N ILE A 28 -0.33 -7.34 -3.21
CA ILE A 28 -1.41 -8.29 -3.44
C ILE A 28 -1.65 -8.40 -4.94
N TRP A 29 -1.44 -9.59 -5.48
CA TRP A 29 -1.62 -9.87 -6.89
C TRP A 29 -2.55 -11.06 -7.09
N VAL A 30 -3.66 -10.79 -7.78
CA VAL A 30 -4.58 -11.80 -8.26
C VAL A 30 -4.60 -11.74 -9.78
N LEU A 31 -4.37 -12.88 -10.42
CA LEU A 31 -4.41 -13.02 -11.87
C LEU A 31 -5.77 -12.57 -12.40
N ARG A 32 -5.76 -11.90 -13.56
CA ARG A 32 -6.99 -11.41 -14.21
C ARG A 32 -8.02 -12.53 -14.44
N LYS A 33 -7.57 -13.73 -14.85
CA LYS A 33 -8.43 -14.91 -15.05
C LYS A 33 -9.08 -15.44 -13.76
N ALA A 34 -8.55 -15.07 -12.60
CA ALA A 34 -9.05 -15.47 -11.28
C ALA A 34 -9.87 -14.36 -10.60
N LYS A 35 -10.05 -13.20 -11.25
CA LYS A 35 -10.83 -12.09 -10.73
C LYS A 35 -12.30 -12.51 -10.57
N GLY A 36 -12.93 -12.10 -9.47
CA GLY A 36 -14.34 -12.42 -9.18
C GLY A 36 -14.55 -13.73 -8.40
N HIS A 37 -13.52 -14.59 -8.29
CA HIS A 37 -13.61 -15.86 -7.58
C HIS A 37 -13.20 -15.80 -6.10
N GLY A 38 -13.19 -14.60 -5.50
CA GLY A 38 -12.92 -14.45 -4.05
C GLY A 38 -11.46 -14.67 -3.61
N PHE A 39 -10.50 -14.90 -4.50
CA PHE A 39 -9.10 -15.16 -4.14
C PHE A 39 -8.44 -14.06 -3.31
N GLY A 40 -8.77 -12.78 -3.54
CA GLY A 40 -8.26 -11.69 -2.70
C GLY A 40 -8.65 -11.86 -1.23
N LYS A 41 -9.90 -12.25 -0.97
CA LYS A 41 -10.39 -12.54 0.39
C LYS A 41 -9.72 -13.80 0.96
N ALA A 42 -9.51 -14.83 0.13
CA ALA A 42 -8.82 -16.05 0.57
C ALA A 42 -7.36 -15.78 0.98
N LEU A 43 -6.63 -14.99 0.19
CA LEU A 43 -5.25 -14.56 0.50
C LEU A 43 -5.21 -13.72 1.78
N MET A 44 -6.13 -12.77 1.94
CA MET A 44 -6.26 -12.00 3.17
C MET A 44 -6.50 -12.92 4.38
N ASN A 45 -7.46 -13.85 4.28
CA ASN A 45 -7.75 -14.78 5.36
C ASN A 45 -6.55 -15.65 5.75
N LYS A 46 -5.68 -16.00 4.79
CA LYS A 46 -4.42 -16.70 5.07
C LYS A 46 -3.50 -15.83 5.92
N MET A 47 -3.23 -14.59 5.49
CA MET A 47 -2.42 -13.62 6.24
C MET A 47 -2.95 -13.41 7.67
N LEU A 48 -4.26 -13.20 7.81
CA LEU A 48 -4.91 -13.00 9.12
C LEU A 48 -4.75 -14.22 10.04
N LYS A 49 -4.73 -15.44 9.48
CA LYS A 49 -4.57 -16.69 10.26
C LYS A 49 -3.13 -16.95 10.66
N GLU A 50 -2.15 -16.49 9.88
CA GLU A 50 -0.73 -16.64 10.17
C GLU A 50 -0.26 -15.62 11.22
N HIS A 51 -0.83 -14.41 11.23
CA HIS A 51 -0.47 -13.33 12.16
C HIS A 51 -1.59 -13.03 13.15
N LYS A 52 -1.96 -14.02 13.96
CA LYS A 52 -3.05 -13.90 14.96
C LYS A 52 -2.73 -12.96 16.12
N ASP A 53 -1.46 -12.67 16.28
CA ASP A 53 -0.82 -11.85 17.32
C ASP A 53 -0.59 -10.40 16.88
N ALA A 54 -0.81 -10.08 15.60
CA ALA A 54 -0.79 -8.70 15.13
C ALA A 54 -2.01 -7.92 15.66
N VAL A 55 -1.82 -6.65 15.96
CA VAL A 55 -2.89 -5.73 16.37
C VAL A 55 -3.62 -5.13 15.16
N GLY A 56 -3.09 -5.35 13.97
CA GLY A 56 -3.73 -4.89 12.75
C GLY A 56 -2.81 -4.98 11.55
N PHE A 57 -3.35 -4.58 10.42
CA PHE A 57 -2.73 -4.69 9.12
C PHE A 57 -2.76 -3.34 8.43
N ALA A 58 -1.64 -2.94 7.83
CA ALA A 58 -1.54 -1.71 7.08
C ALA A 58 -1.10 -1.94 5.64
N THR A 59 -1.51 -1.04 4.76
CA THR A 59 -1.10 -1.03 3.35
C THR A 59 -1.32 0.36 2.74
N ILE A 60 -1.16 0.48 1.44
CA ILE A 60 -1.48 1.68 0.68
C ILE A 60 -2.70 1.47 -0.23
N GLY A 61 -3.39 2.57 -0.54
CA GLY A 61 -4.50 2.59 -1.48
C GLY A 61 -4.41 3.79 -2.42
N PHE A 62 -4.63 3.56 -3.71
CA PHE A 62 -4.59 4.59 -4.74
C PHE A 62 -5.98 5.01 -5.20
N GLU A 63 -6.14 6.31 -5.40
CA GLU A 63 -7.31 6.92 -6.04
C GLU A 63 -6.82 7.81 -7.19
N GLY A 64 -7.31 7.55 -8.41
CA GLY A 64 -6.88 8.27 -9.63
C GLY A 64 -5.54 7.82 -10.23
N HIS A 65 -4.88 6.78 -9.68
CA HIS A 65 -3.65 6.24 -10.26
C HIS A 65 -3.97 5.34 -11.49
N TRP A 66 -3.10 5.37 -12.51
CA TRP A 66 -3.30 4.62 -13.76
C TRP A 66 -3.14 3.10 -13.60
N SER A 67 -2.34 2.66 -12.62
CA SER A 67 -2.14 1.23 -12.34
C SER A 67 -3.43 0.56 -11.87
N PRO A 68 -3.70 -0.69 -12.32
CA PRO A 68 -4.83 -1.46 -11.82
C PRO A 68 -4.64 -1.99 -10.39
N CYS A 69 -3.43 -1.90 -9.82
CA CYS A 69 -3.08 -2.42 -8.50
C CYS A 69 -3.46 -1.45 -7.38
N PHE A 70 -3.69 -1.98 -6.17
CA PHE A 70 -3.92 -1.19 -4.95
C PHE A 70 -5.01 -0.13 -5.06
N LYS A 71 -6.05 -0.31 -5.88
CA LYS A 71 -7.15 0.66 -5.93
C LYS A 71 -7.77 0.77 -4.54
N ARG A 72 -7.94 2.00 -4.04
CA ARG A 72 -8.48 2.28 -2.71
C ARG A 72 -9.78 1.52 -2.45
N TRP A 73 -10.74 1.57 -3.38
CA TRP A 73 -12.02 0.87 -3.24
C TRP A 73 -11.89 -0.65 -3.15
N GLN A 74 -10.82 -1.25 -3.70
CA GLN A 74 -10.56 -2.68 -3.56
C GLN A 74 -10.04 -3.01 -2.17
N MET A 75 -9.15 -2.17 -1.64
CA MET A 75 -8.66 -2.31 -0.26
C MET A 75 -9.80 -2.15 0.74
N GLU A 76 -10.72 -1.21 0.50
CA GLU A 76 -11.95 -1.03 1.29
C GLU A 76 -12.85 -2.29 1.27
N LYS A 77 -12.99 -2.95 0.11
CA LYS A 77 -13.71 -4.25 0.01
C LYS A 77 -13.02 -5.39 0.76
N LEU A 78 -11.71 -5.30 1.00
CA LEU A 78 -10.97 -6.24 1.85
C LEU A 78 -11.04 -5.87 3.34
N GLY A 79 -11.73 -4.79 3.69
CA GLY A 79 -11.97 -4.36 5.07
C GLY A 79 -11.09 -3.21 5.56
N PHE A 80 -10.10 -2.77 4.77
CA PHE A 80 -9.25 -1.66 5.16
C PHE A 80 -10.01 -0.33 5.13
N LYS A 81 -9.60 0.61 5.98
CA LYS A 81 -10.13 1.98 6.01
C LYS A 81 -8.98 2.97 5.81
N PRO A 82 -9.16 4.05 5.02
CA PRO A 82 -8.16 5.09 4.91
C PRO A 82 -8.07 5.86 6.23
N ILE A 83 -6.85 6.12 6.70
CA ILE A 83 -6.60 6.88 7.94
C ILE A 83 -5.76 8.15 7.73
N ASP A 84 -5.03 8.22 6.62
CA ASP A 84 -4.30 9.41 6.18
C ASP A 84 -4.13 9.35 4.66
N SER A 85 -3.84 10.48 4.02
CA SER A 85 -3.58 10.51 2.58
C SER A 85 -2.67 11.67 2.16
N VAL A 86 -2.12 11.55 0.96
CA VAL A 86 -1.37 12.61 0.29
C VAL A 86 -1.74 12.63 -1.19
N LYS A 87 -2.05 13.82 -1.72
CA LYS A 87 -2.25 14.01 -3.15
C LYS A 87 -0.91 14.33 -3.79
N VAL A 88 -0.58 13.60 -4.85
CA VAL A 88 0.72 13.67 -5.50
C VAL A 88 0.58 13.70 -7.02
N ARG A 89 1.67 14.09 -7.66
CA ARG A 89 1.91 13.96 -9.09
C ARG A 89 3.20 13.18 -9.29
N HIS A 90 3.24 12.29 -10.26
CA HIS A 90 4.46 11.55 -10.58
C HIS A 90 5.40 12.44 -11.40
N LYS A 91 6.68 12.49 -11.01
CA LYS A 91 7.70 13.37 -11.63
C LYS A 91 8.19 12.84 -12.97
N ILE A 92 8.33 11.53 -13.10
CA ILE A 92 8.89 10.89 -14.31
C ILE A 92 7.79 10.45 -15.28
N ARG A 93 6.84 9.62 -14.83
CA ARG A 93 5.76 9.03 -15.63
C ARG A 93 4.46 9.79 -15.42
N HIS A 94 3.57 9.79 -16.42
CA HIS A 94 2.22 10.36 -16.31
C HIS A 94 2.17 11.73 -15.62
N ARG A 95 3.08 12.65 -16.02
CA ARG A 95 3.34 13.93 -15.34
C ARG A 95 2.14 14.87 -15.26
N GLU A 96 1.17 14.68 -16.15
CA GLU A 96 -0.09 15.45 -16.15
C GLU A 96 -1.16 14.87 -15.23
N GLN A 97 -0.95 13.66 -14.71
CA GLN A 97 -1.92 12.99 -13.85
C GLN A 97 -1.56 13.20 -12.38
N THR A 98 -2.57 13.56 -11.60
CA THR A 98 -2.49 13.57 -10.14
C THR A 98 -3.26 12.39 -9.58
N PHE A 99 -2.76 11.81 -8.52
CA PHE A 99 -3.42 10.72 -7.81
C PHE A 99 -3.23 10.89 -6.30
N LYS A 100 -4.02 10.17 -5.53
CA LYS A 100 -3.93 10.17 -4.07
C LYS A 100 -3.42 8.83 -3.60
N ILE A 101 -2.42 8.87 -2.73
CA ILE A 101 -1.96 7.72 -1.95
C ILE A 101 -2.62 7.83 -0.59
N SER A 102 -3.25 6.76 -0.14
CA SER A 102 -3.88 6.67 1.19
C SER A 102 -3.16 5.61 2.02
N LEU A 103 -2.90 5.93 3.28
CA LEU A 103 -2.55 4.92 4.28
C LEU A 103 -3.83 4.19 4.67
N MET A 104 -3.82 2.88 4.47
CA MET A 104 -4.98 2.01 4.68
C MET A 104 -4.73 1.14 5.91
N TRP A 105 -5.69 1.10 6.83
CA TRP A 105 -5.62 0.37 8.10
C TRP A 105 -6.78 -0.60 8.27
N LEU A 106 -6.46 -1.83 8.68
CA LEU A 106 -7.42 -2.86 9.07
C LEU A 106 -7.11 -3.25 10.53
N PRO A 107 -7.88 -2.75 11.50
CA PRO A 107 -7.67 -3.11 12.91
C PRO A 107 -7.95 -4.60 13.12
N TRP A 108 -7.17 -5.22 14.01
CA TRP A 108 -7.36 -6.61 14.44
C TRP A 108 -7.32 -6.68 15.97
N LYS A 109 -8.21 -7.45 16.58
CA LYS A 109 -8.25 -7.75 18.03
C LYS A 109 -7.75 -6.62 18.96
N GLY A 110 -8.66 -5.71 19.33
CA GLY A 110 -8.39 -4.74 20.41
C GLY A 110 -7.42 -3.62 20.07
N ALA A 111 -7.06 -3.46 18.79
CA ALA A 111 -6.18 -2.38 18.31
C ALA A 111 -6.60 -1.01 18.86
N SER A 112 -5.75 -0.42 19.70
CA SER A 112 -5.97 0.91 20.25
C SER A 112 -5.30 1.98 19.39
N ALA A 113 -4.09 1.68 18.91
CA ALA A 113 -3.29 2.54 18.05
C ALA A 113 -3.49 2.28 16.55
N LYS A 114 -3.30 3.32 15.74
CA LYS A 114 -3.34 3.25 14.26
C LYS A 114 -1.91 3.23 13.71
N SER A 115 -1.75 2.70 12.49
CA SER A 115 -0.50 2.88 11.76
C SER A 115 -0.26 4.35 11.40
N SER A 116 1.00 4.75 11.30
CA SER A 116 1.43 6.02 10.71
C SER A 116 2.43 5.76 9.58
N TRP A 117 2.85 6.80 8.87
CA TRP A 117 3.81 6.66 7.77
C TRP A 117 4.69 7.89 7.60
N ASN A 118 5.90 7.69 7.10
CA ASN A 118 6.76 8.79 6.67
C ASN A 118 6.43 9.15 5.22
N LYS A 119 5.64 10.21 5.03
CA LYS A 119 5.24 10.70 3.70
C LYS A 119 6.45 11.03 2.82
N LYS A 120 7.51 11.62 3.37
CA LYS A 120 8.71 11.99 2.59
C LYS A 120 9.38 10.75 2.02
N GLU A 121 9.57 9.72 2.84
CA GLU A 121 10.13 8.44 2.37
C GLU A 121 9.20 7.76 1.35
N MET A 122 7.87 7.85 1.54
CA MET A 122 6.91 7.29 0.59
C MET A 122 7.01 7.94 -0.80
N LEU A 123 7.35 9.24 -0.89
CA LEU A 123 7.53 9.94 -2.17
C LEU A 123 8.77 9.49 -2.96
N LYS A 124 9.74 8.86 -2.28
CA LYS A 124 10.90 8.22 -2.92
C LYS A 124 10.52 7.02 -3.76
N GLY A 125 9.36 6.41 -3.48
CA GLY A 125 8.95 5.18 -4.11
C GLY A 125 9.68 3.97 -3.51
N VAL A 126 9.63 2.85 -4.23
CA VAL A 126 10.14 1.56 -3.76
C VAL A 126 10.99 0.89 -4.84
N ASP A 127 11.95 0.07 -4.45
CA ASP A 127 12.86 -0.65 -5.35
C ASP A 127 12.64 -2.17 -5.35
N PHE A 128 11.99 -2.73 -4.32
CA PHE A 128 11.78 -4.18 -4.16
C PHE A 128 10.95 -4.86 -5.26
N CYS A 129 10.21 -4.12 -6.10
CA CYS A 129 9.36 -4.72 -7.13
C CYS A 129 9.22 -3.80 -8.36
N LEU A 130 9.72 -4.27 -9.51
CA LEU A 130 9.64 -3.57 -10.81
C LEU A 130 8.20 -3.29 -11.28
N ALA A 131 7.27 -4.18 -10.90
CA ALA A 131 5.85 -4.08 -11.25
C ALA A 131 5.06 -3.21 -10.24
N HIS A 132 5.71 -2.74 -9.18
CA HIS A 132 5.06 -1.92 -8.18
C HIS A 132 4.65 -0.56 -8.75
N SER A 133 3.50 -0.06 -8.29
CA SER A 133 2.94 1.20 -8.81
C SER A 133 3.78 2.43 -8.43
N LEU A 134 4.57 2.32 -7.36
CA LEU A 134 5.54 3.32 -6.91
C LEU A 134 6.99 2.88 -7.18
N TYR A 135 7.24 2.03 -8.19
CA TYR A 135 8.60 1.58 -8.47
C TYR A 135 9.52 2.74 -8.89
N ARG A 136 10.65 2.88 -8.19
CA ARG A 136 11.72 3.83 -8.48
C ARG A 136 12.78 3.15 -9.35
N ALA A 137 12.84 3.50 -10.62
CA ALA A 137 13.91 3.02 -11.49
C ALA A 137 15.17 3.87 -11.27
N GLU A 138 16.26 3.24 -10.86
CA GLU A 138 17.55 3.88 -10.55
C GLU A 138 18.08 4.76 -11.68
N LYS A 139 17.85 4.35 -12.93
CA LYS A 139 18.29 5.06 -14.15
C LYS A 139 17.80 6.51 -14.28
N TYR A 140 16.80 6.92 -13.50
CA TYR A 140 16.25 8.28 -13.57
C TYR A 140 16.94 9.26 -12.61
N GLY A 141 17.82 8.80 -11.71
CA GLY A 141 18.64 9.66 -10.82
C GLY A 141 17.86 10.49 -9.79
N ASP A 142 16.54 10.55 -9.89
CA ASP A 142 15.66 11.28 -8.99
C ASP A 142 15.48 10.54 -7.64
N THR A 143 15.78 11.23 -6.53
CA THR A 143 15.58 10.68 -5.19
C THR A 143 14.10 10.49 -4.84
N GLU A 144 13.25 11.39 -5.34
CA GLU A 144 11.79 11.35 -5.22
C GLU A 144 11.13 11.11 -6.58
N ILE A 145 10.17 10.19 -6.66
CA ILE A 145 9.40 9.90 -7.87
C ILE A 145 8.06 10.62 -7.91
N CYS A 146 7.60 11.14 -6.77
CA CYS A 146 6.34 11.86 -6.62
C CYS A 146 6.56 13.20 -5.94
N THR A 147 5.77 14.21 -6.34
CA THR A 147 5.73 15.53 -5.68
C THR A 147 4.34 15.77 -5.11
N VAL A 148 4.28 16.33 -3.90
CA VAL A 148 3.02 16.69 -3.25
C VAL A 148 2.34 17.83 -4.01
N ILE A 149 1.05 17.70 -4.24
CA ILE A 149 0.21 18.78 -4.72
C ILE A 149 -0.48 19.40 -3.51
N MET A 150 0.06 20.52 -3.03
CA MET A 150 -0.64 21.33 -2.03
C MET A 150 -1.92 21.87 -2.67
N ARG A 151 -3.05 21.80 -1.95
CA ARG A 151 -4.22 22.59 -2.33
C ARG A 151 -3.82 24.05 -2.12
N ALA A 152 -3.90 24.85 -3.19
CA ALA A 152 -3.93 26.31 -3.08
C ALA A 152 -5.15 26.73 -2.24
#